data_AF-Q10YW5-F1
#
_entry.id   AF-Q10YW5-F1
#
_cell.length_a   1.000
_cell.length_b   1.000
_cell.length_c   1.000
_cell.angle_alpha   90.00
_cell.angle_beta   90.00
_cell.angle_gamma   90.00
#
_symmetry.space_group_name_H-M   'P 1'
#
loop_
_entity.id
_entity.type
_entity.pdbx_description
1 polymer ?
#
loop_
_entity_poly.entity_id
_entity_poly.type
_entity_poly.pdbx_seq_one_letter_code
_entity_poly.pdbx_strand_id
1 'polypeptide(L)' 'MDVQFQEDDSRIRKDNAPENFAIIRQIALNLLNQEKTVKTRIKNKRNRAGWNNNYLLKVLFSP' A
#
# COMPACT_ATOMS: atom_id res chain seq x y z
N MET A 1 -13.96 1.56 3.85
CA MET A 1 -13.18 1.60 5.10
C MET A 1 -12.06 0.58 5.00
N ASP A 2 -10.87 1.08 4.70
CA ASP A 2 -9.71 0.25 4.37
C ASP A 2 -9.04 -0.26 5.66
N VAL A 3 -9.53 -1.40 6.17
CA VAL A 3 -8.99 -2.07 7.37
C VAL A 3 -7.53 -2.52 7.16
N GLN A 4 -7.06 -2.63 5.92
CA GLN A 4 -5.71 -3.08 5.60
C GLN A 4 -4.61 -2.05 5.90
N PHE A 5 -4.94 -0.76 5.92
CA PHE A 5 -4.00 0.33 6.16
C PHE A 5 -4.29 1.10 7.46
N GLN A 6 -5.16 0.59 8.33
CA GLN A 6 -5.53 1.22 9.61
C GLN A 6 -5.95 2.69 9.40
N GLU A 7 -6.92 2.90 8.50
CA GLU A 7 -7.48 4.23 8.20
C GLU A 7 -8.02 4.93 9.44
N ASP A 8 -8.74 4.19 10.30
CA ASP A 8 -9.38 4.72 11.50
C ASP A 8 -8.40 5.27 12.54
N ASP A 9 -7.14 4.79 12.55
CA ASP A 9 -6.10 5.26 13.47
C ASP A 9 -5.34 6.49 12.95
N SER A 10 -5.58 6.90 11.70
CA SER A 10 -4.84 7.99 11.06
C SER A 10 -5.36 9.36 11.53
N ARG A 11 -4.57 10.06 12.36
CA ARG A 11 -4.88 11.44 12.82
C ARG A 11 -4.65 12.51 11.75
N ILE A 12 -4.68 12.15 10.47
CA ILE A 12 -4.58 13.09 9.36
C ILE A 12 -5.93 13.82 9.29
N ARG A 13 -6.00 15.04 9.85
CA ARG A 13 -7.24 15.83 9.95
C ARG A 13 -7.13 17.22 9.32
N LYS A 14 -6.06 17.48 8.57
CA LYS A 14 -5.77 18.81 8.04
C LYS A 14 -5.99 18.84 6.52
N ASP A 15 -6.82 19.79 6.08
CA ASP A 15 -7.05 20.13 4.67
C ASP A 15 -7.38 18.89 3.81
N ASN A 16 -6.85 18.82 2.59
CA ASN A 16 -7.05 17.71 1.64
C ASN A 16 -6.18 16.48 1.94
N ALA A 17 -5.46 16.46 3.07
CA ALA A 17 -4.58 15.36 3.41
C ALA A 17 -5.30 14.00 3.56
N PRO A 18 -6.53 13.89 4.10
CA PRO A 18 -7.27 12.63 4.13
C PRO A 18 -7.55 12.06 2.74
N GLU A 19 -8.01 12.91 1.80
CA GLU A 19 -8.34 12.51 0.43
C GLU A 19 -7.08 12.12 -0.36
N ASN A 20 -6.03 12.94 -0.28
CA ASN A 20 -4.74 12.61 -0.90
C ASN A 20 -4.20 11.29 -0.37
N PHE A 21 -4.34 11.02 0.93
CA PHE A 21 -3.88 9.77 1.52
C PHE A 21 -4.73 8.57 1.10
N ALA A 22 -6.04 8.75 0.95
CA ALA A 22 -6.92 7.71 0.40
C ALA A 22 -6.51 7.34 -1.04
N ILE A 23 -6.21 8.32 -1.88
CA ILE A 23 -5.72 8.08 -3.25
C ILE A 23 -4.39 7.31 -3.24
N ILE A 24 -3.43 7.73 -2.40
CA ILE A 24 -2.14 7.04 -2.28
C ILE A 24 -2.31 5.59 -1.81
N ARG A 25 -3.19 5.34 -0.83
CA ARG A 25 -3.50 3.99 -0.35
C ARG A 25 -4.09 3.14 -1.47
N GLN A 26 -5.03 3.69 -2.24
CA GLN A 26 -5.63 2.98 -3.37
C GLN A 26 -4.58 2.62 -4.43
N ILE A 27 -3.67 3.54 -4.75
CA ILE A 27 -2.56 3.27 -5.67
C ILE A 27 -1.67 2.13 -5.14
N ALA A 28 -1.27 2.20 -3.86
CA ALA A 28 -0.45 1.16 -3.23
C ALA A 28 -1.15 -0.21 -3.22
N LEU A 29 -2.46 -0.26 -2.93
CA LEU A 29 -3.25 -1.48 -3.00
C LEU A 29 -3.30 -2.05 -4.42
N ASN A 30 -3.50 -1.20 -5.42
CA ASN A 30 -3.53 -1.62 -6.82
C ASN A 30 -2.19 -2.25 -7.25
N LEU A 31 -1.07 -1.61 -6.91
CA LEU A 31 0.27 -2.13 -7.19
C LEU A 31 0.53 -3.48 -6.48
N LEU A 32 0.15 -3.61 -5.22
CA LEU A 32 0.31 -4.86 -4.46
C LEU A 32 -0.58 -6.00 -4.99
N ASN A 33 -1.73 -5.67 -5.58
CA ASN A 33 -2.61 -6.62 -6.24
C ASN A 33 -2.07 -7.05 -7.62
N GLN A 34 -1.41 -6.14 -8.35
CA GLN A 34 -0.78 -6.43 -9.64
C GLN A 34 0.51 -7.26 -9.50
N GLU A 35 1.22 -7.17 -8.36
CA GLU A 35 2.36 -8.03 -8.07
C GLU A 35 1.90 -9.50 -8.00
N LYS A 36 2.30 -10.34 -8.96
CA LYS A 36 1.89 -11.76 -9.01
C LYS A 36 3.00 -12.74 -8.60
N THR A 37 4.22 -12.27 -8.39
CA THR A 37 5.37 -13.15 -8.11
C THR A 37 5.21 -13.86 -6.77
N VAL A 38 4.64 -13.19 -5.78
CA VAL A 38 4.49 -13.76 -4.44
C VAL A 38 3.02 -14.03 -4.17
N LYS A 39 2.63 -15.31 -4.17
CA LYS A 39 1.27 -15.75 -3.80
C LYS A 39 1.04 -15.68 -2.29
N THR A 40 1.02 -14.48 -1.72
CA THR A 40 0.71 -14.23 -0.30
C THR A 40 -0.33 -13.13 -0.15
N ARG A 41 -0.89 -13.01 1.06
CA ARG A 41 -1.86 -11.94 1.38
C ARG A 41 -1.23 -10.55 1.22
N ILE A 42 -2.05 -9.56 0.85
CA ILE A 42 -1.64 -8.16 0.64
C ILE A 42 -0.86 -7.59 1.84
N LYS A 43 -1.29 -7.90 3.07
CA LYS A 43 -0.58 -7.51 4.31
C LYS A 43 0.87 -8.00 4.33
N ASN A 44 1.12 -9.25 3.90
CA ASN A 44 2.46 -9.82 3.87
C ASN A 44 3.30 -9.22 2.75
N LYS A 45 2.70 -8.97 1.57
CA LYS A 45 3.38 -8.24 0.49
C LYS A 45 3.78 -6.83 0.92
N ARG A 46 2.90 -6.11 1.63
CA ARG A 46 3.18 -4.79 2.19
C ARG A 46 4.36 -4.84 3.18
N ASN A 47 4.34 -5.79 4.12
CA ASN A 47 5.44 -5.97 5.07
C ASN A 47 6.75 -6.30 4.35
N ARG A 48 6.71 -7.17 3.33
CA ARG A 48 7.88 -7.53 2.52
C ARG A 48 8.43 -6.33 1.75
N ALA A 49 7.57 -5.48 1.19
CA ALA A 49 7.98 -4.22 0.58
C ALA A 49 8.61 -3.25 1.60
N GLY A 50 8.14 -3.27 2.85
CA GLY A 50 8.76 -2.50 3.93
C GLY A 50 10.13 -3.03 4.41
N TRP A 51 10.41 -4.31 4.23
CA TRP A 51 11.66 -4.94 4.70
C TRP A 51 12.69 -5.21 3.59
N ASN A 52 12.28 -5.20 2.32
CA ASN A 52 13.13 -5.55 1.20
C ASN A 52 12.98 -4.53 0.07
N ASN A 53 14.01 -3.69 -0.10
CA ASN A 53 14.02 -2.64 -1.11
C ASN A 53 13.95 -3.20 -2.54
N ASN A 54 14.54 -4.36 -2.83
CA ASN A 54 14.44 -4.98 -4.16
C ASN A 54 13.00 -5.39 -4.48
N TYR A 55 12.29 -5.90 -3.46
CA TYR A 55 10.88 -6.23 -3.59
C TYR A 55 10.00 -4.97 -3.69
N LEU A 56 10.34 -3.90 -2.96
CA LEU A 56 9.68 -2.60 -3.08
C LEU A 56 9.80 -2.05 -4.50
N LEU A 57 11.02 -1.99 -5.04
CA LEU A 57 11.26 -1.53 -6.41
C LEU A 57 10.47 -2.37 -7.43
N LYS A 58 10.42 -3.69 -7.20
CA LYS A 58 9.59 -4.57 -8.02
C LYS A 58 8.11 -4.20 -7.97
N VAL A 59 7.54 -3.95 -6.80
CA VAL A 59 6.13 -3.54 -6.66
C VAL A 59 5.87 -2.18 -7.32
N LEU A 60 6.81 -1.24 -7.21
CA LEU A 60 6.64 0.12 -7.74
C LEU A 60 6.81 0.20 -9.26
N PHE A 61 7.71 -0.59 -9.84
CA PHE A 61 8.05 -0.57 -11.26
C PHE A 61 7.55 -1.81 -12.01
N SER A 62 6.73 -2.67 -11.39
CA SER A 62 6.11 -3.79 -12.11
C SER A 62 5.09 -3.23 -13.10
N PRO A 63 5.19 -3.55 -14.40
CA PRO A 63 4.13 -3.28 -15.37
C PRO A 63 2.88 -4.13 -15.09
#